data_AF-A0AAV4IE73-F1
#
_entry.id   AF-A0AAV4IE73-F1
#
_cell.length_a   1.000
_cell.length_b   1.000
_cell.length_c   1.000
_cell.angle_alpha   90.00
_cell.angle_beta   90.00
_cell.angle_gamma   90.00
#
_symmetry.space_group_name_H-M   'P 1'
#
loop_
_entity.id
_entity.type
_entity.pdbx_description
1 polymer ?
#
loop_
_entity_poly.entity_id
_entity_poly.type
_entity_poly.pdbx_seq_one_letter_code
_entity_poly.pdbx_strand_id
1 'polypeptide(L)'
;MLRISWTEKKSNENVLIEANSRRSLIKTIRKRQATFLSHVMRREKLKHLITTGKLDGKLEEAGEKREKMMDGLKRWLGSGSSTETMTAMGHRELWRNMIADASKHGTG
;
A
#
# COMPACT_ATOMS: atom_id res chain seq x y z
N MET A 1 -5.89 12.46 -24.26
CA MET A 1 -5.56 13.09 -22.96
C MET A 1 -6.54 14.24 -22.77
N LEU A 2 -7.24 14.33 -21.62
CA LEU A 2 -8.19 15.42 -21.39
C LEU A 2 -7.46 16.77 -21.26
N ARG A 3 -7.90 17.78 -21.99
CA ARG A 3 -7.36 19.15 -21.96
C ARG A 3 -8.02 19.98 -20.86
N ILE A 4 -7.94 19.50 -19.62
CA ILE A 4 -8.53 20.20 -18.47
C ILE A 4 -7.65 21.40 -18.12
N SER A 5 -8.27 22.58 -18.00
CA SER A 5 -7.53 23.76 -17.55
C SER A 5 -7.28 23.69 -16.04
N TRP A 6 -6.09 24.08 -15.59
CA TRP A 6 -5.78 24.13 -14.15
C TRP A 6 -6.64 25.17 -13.41
N THR A 7 -7.18 26.18 -14.10
CA THR A 7 -8.10 27.19 -13.54
C THR A 7 -9.50 26.65 -13.29
N GLU A 8 -9.87 25.53 -13.92
CA GLU A 8 -11.21 24.92 -13.85
C GLU A 8 -11.47 24.28 -12.48
N LYS A 9 -10.42 24.07 -11.66
CA LYS A 9 -10.47 23.50 -10.29
C LYS A 9 -11.38 22.28 -10.15
N LYS A 10 -11.43 21.42 -11.17
CA LYS A 10 -12.20 20.16 -11.14
C LYS A 10 -11.66 19.21 -10.09
N SER A 11 -12.56 18.54 -9.38
CA SER A 11 -12.19 17.49 -8.42
C SER A 11 -11.62 16.27 -9.14
N ASN A 12 -10.73 15.53 -8.47
CA ASN A 12 -10.16 14.30 -9.01
C ASN A 12 -11.24 13.26 -9.36
N GLU A 13 -12.36 13.25 -8.64
CA GLU A 13 -13.49 12.37 -8.92
C GLU A 13 -14.13 12.70 -10.27
N ASN A 14 -14.39 13.98 -10.51
CA ASN A 14 -15.00 14.43 -11.76
C ASN A 14 -14.07 14.15 -12.94
N VAL A 15 -12.77 14.40 -12.77
CA VAL A 15 -11.76 14.09 -13.80
C VAL A 15 -11.69 12.59 -14.08
N LEU A 16 -11.81 11.75 -13.06
CA LEU A 16 -11.78 10.30 -13.21
C LEU A 16 -13.01 9.77 -13.99
N ILE A 17 -14.19 10.31 -13.68
CA ILE A 17 -15.43 10.00 -14.40
C ILE A 17 -15.32 10.45 -15.86
N GLU A 18 -14.87 11.69 -16.10
CA GLU A 18 -14.70 12.26 -17.44
C GLU A 18 -13.65 11.49 -18.26
N ALA A 19 -12.59 11.01 -17.61
CA ALA A 19 -11.57 10.18 -18.24
C ALA A 19 -12.02 8.74 -18.49
N ASN A 20 -13.23 8.36 -18.04
CA ASN A 20 -13.79 7.01 -18.07
C ASN A 20 -12.75 5.94 -17.69
N SER A 21 -11.93 6.26 -16.68
CA SER A 21 -10.75 5.48 -16.33
C SER A 21 -10.95 4.76 -15.02
N ARG A 22 -10.47 3.52 -14.94
CA ARG A 22 -10.52 2.74 -13.69
C ARG A 22 -9.39 3.18 -12.76
N ARG A 23 -9.65 3.15 -11.44
CA ARG A 23 -8.60 3.31 -10.40
C ARG A 23 -7.67 2.10 -10.38
N SER A 24 -6.76 2.02 -11.34
CA SER A 24 -5.79 0.93 -11.49
C SER A 24 -4.43 1.25 -10.87
N LEU A 25 -4.06 2.54 -10.80
CA LEU A 25 -2.75 2.97 -10.34
C LEU A 25 -2.51 2.61 -8.87
N ILE A 26 -3.45 2.94 -7.99
CA ILE A 26 -3.33 2.63 -6.57
C ILE A 26 -3.24 1.13 -6.31
N LYS A 27 -4.05 0.31 -7.01
CA LYS A 27 -3.97 -1.16 -6.95
C LYS A 27 -2.60 -1.67 -7.41
N THR A 28 -2.06 -1.08 -8.47
CA THR A 28 -0.72 -1.41 -8.98
C THR A 28 0.37 -1.06 -7.98
N ILE A 29 0.30 0.12 -7.36
CA ILE A 29 1.22 0.56 -6.32
C ILE A 29 1.15 -0.40 -5.12
N ARG A 30 -0.05 -0.71 -4.61
CA ARG A 30 -0.24 -1.64 -3.49
C ARG A 30 0.31 -3.03 -3.79
N LYS A 31 0.07 -3.56 -4.98
CA LYS A 31 0.61 -4.86 -5.42
C LYS A 31 2.14 -4.86 -5.47
N ARG A 32 2.77 -3.79 -5.97
CA ARG A 32 4.24 -3.63 -6.00
C ARG A 32 4.81 -3.54 -4.59
N GLN A 33 4.19 -2.74 -3.72
CA GLN A 33 4.54 -2.61 -2.31
C GLN A 33 4.49 -3.98 -1.59
N ALA A 34 3.39 -4.71 -1.77
CA ALA A 34 3.20 -6.04 -1.19
C ALA A 34 4.23 -7.07 -1.69
N THR A 35 4.56 -7.01 -2.99
CA THR A 35 5.58 -7.89 -3.60
C THR A 35 6.96 -7.62 -3.02
N PHE A 36 7.38 -6.34 -3.00
CA PHE A 36 8.66 -5.92 -2.43
C PHE A 36 8.79 -6.35 -0.97
N LEU A 37 7.78 -6.05 -0.16
CA LEU A 37 7.81 -6.34 1.26
C LEU A 37 7.89 -7.84 1.55
N SER A 38 7.12 -8.67 0.83
CA SER A 38 7.21 -10.12 0.97
C SER A 38 8.55 -10.71 0.50
N HIS A 39 9.16 -10.13 -0.53
CA HIS A 39 10.49 -10.53 -0.98
C HIS A 39 11.53 -10.26 0.10
N VAL A 40 11.46 -9.07 0.70
CA VAL A 40 12.32 -8.66 1.80
C VAL A 40 12.11 -9.55 3.02
N MET A 41 10.86 -9.78 3.43
CA MET A 41 10.54 -10.60 4.61
C MET A 41 10.95 -12.07 4.47
N ARG A 42 11.01 -12.60 3.25
CA ARG A 42 11.46 -13.99 3.03
C ARG A 42 12.98 -14.14 3.04
N ARG A 43 13.73 -13.06 2.84
CA ARG A 43 15.19 -13.06 2.99
C ARG A 43 15.49 -12.73 4.46
N GLU A 44 15.71 -13.78 5.27
CA GLU A 44 15.84 -13.68 6.73
C GLU A 44 16.75 -12.56 7.25
N LYS A 45 17.77 -12.17 6.47
CA LYS A 45 18.74 -11.12 6.83
C LYS A 45 18.13 -9.73 7.09
N LEU A 46 16.92 -9.43 6.59
CA LEU A 46 16.29 -8.10 6.77
C LEU A 46 15.01 -8.12 7.61
N LYS A 47 14.51 -9.31 7.97
CA LYS A 47 13.31 -9.51 8.79
C LYS A 47 13.47 -8.82 10.15
N HIS A 48 14.58 -9.09 10.84
CA HIS A 48 14.88 -8.51 12.15
C HIS A 48 15.05 -6.98 12.08
N LEU A 49 15.73 -6.46 11.05
CA LEU A 49 15.97 -5.01 10.90
C LEU A 49 14.66 -4.23 10.70
N ILE A 50 13.71 -4.79 9.96
CA ILE A 50 12.41 -4.17 9.65
C ILE A 50 11.39 -4.38 10.78
N THR A 51 11.37 -5.56 11.41
CA THR A 51 10.43 -5.90 12.49
C THR A 51 10.79 -5.20 13.79
N THR A 52 12.09 -5.06 14.12
CA THR A 52 12.51 -4.38 15.36
C THR A 52 12.40 -2.86 15.26
N GLY A 53 12.39 -2.29 14.03
CA GLY A 53 12.07 -0.88 13.81
C GLY A 53 12.95 0.09 14.62
N LYS A 54 14.15 -0.33 15.03
CA LYS A 54 15.07 0.51 15.78
C LYS A 54 15.83 1.43 14.82
N LEU A 55 15.08 2.31 14.17
CA LEU A 55 15.64 3.59 13.76
C LEU A 55 15.62 4.43 15.04
N ASP A 56 16.71 4.37 15.81
CA ASP A 56 16.89 5.25 16.97
C ASP A 56 16.87 6.69 16.45
N GLY A 57 15.72 7.36 16.59
CA GLY A 57 15.50 8.71 16.08
C GLY A 57 14.03 9.11 16.17
N LYS A 58 13.76 10.22 16.86
CA LYS A 58 12.47 10.91 16.79
C LYS A 58 12.35 11.49 15.38
N LEU A 59 11.45 10.96 14.54
CA LEU A 59 11.04 11.69 13.34
C LEU A 59 10.31 12.93 13.84
N GLU A 60 10.96 14.08 13.76
CA GLU A 60 10.34 15.38 14.01
C GLU A 60 9.21 15.54 12.96
N GLU A 61 7.97 15.27 13.37
CA GLU A 61 6.79 15.40 12.50
C GLU A 61 6.29 16.86 12.53
N ALA A 62 6.57 17.62 11.46
CA ALA A 62 5.87 18.85 11.14
C ALA A 62 4.84 18.57 10.01
N GLY A 63 3.53 18.69 10.31
CA GLY A 63 2.43 18.55 9.34
C GLY A 63 1.58 17.27 9.45
N GLU A 64 0.70 17.04 8.46
CA GLU A 64 -0.18 15.86 8.41
C GLU A 64 0.64 14.57 8.28
N LYS A 65 0.35 13.60 9.16
CA LYS A 65 1.11 12.35 9.24
C LYS A 65 0.99 11.60 7.92
N ARG A 66 2.12 11.42 7.22
CA ARG A 66 2.17 10.54 6.06
C ARG A 66 1.79 9.13 6.49
N GLU A 67 0.87 8.53 5.76
CA GLU A 67 0.55 7.12 5.96
C GLU A 67 1.81 6.26 5.82
N LYS A 68 2.08 5.45 6.84
CA LYS A 68 3.13 4.44 6.76
C LYS A 68 2.71 3.35 5.77
N MET A 69 3.66 2.87 4.98
CA MET A 69 3.42 1.81 3.98
C MET A 69 2.72 0.58 4.58
N MET A 70 3.09 0.18 5.80
CA MET A 70 2.47 -0.95 6.50
C MET A 70 1.01 -0.68 6.86
N ASP A 71 0.69 0.54 7.30
CA ASP A 71 -0.67 0.91 7.69
C ASP A 71 -1.59 0.96 6.47
N GLY A 72 -1.10 1.48 5.35
CA GLY A 72 -1.83 1.46 4.09
C GLY A 72 -2.01 0.06 3.50
N LEU A 73 -1.01 -0.82 3.63
CA LEU A 73 -1.12 -2.23 3.22
C LEU A 73 -2.13 -2.99 4.09
N LYS A 74 -2.10 -2.78 5.41
CA LYS A 74 -3.06 -3.39 6.33
C LYS A 74 -4.49 -3.02 5.99
N ARG A 75 -4.75 -1.73 5.78
CA ARG A 75 -6.08 -1.26 5.37
C ARG A 75 -6.52 -1.87 4.05
N TRP A 76 -5.61 -1.95 3.07
CA TRP A 76 -5.91 -2.55 1.77
C TRP A 76 -6.18 -4.06 1.84
N LEU A 77 -5.48 -4.78 2.73
CA LEU A 77 -5.65 -6.21 2.96
C LEU A 77 -6.79 -6.55 3.93
N GLY A 78 -7.40 -5.55 4.58
CA GLY A 78 -8.39 -5.76 5.64
C GLY A 78 -7.81 -6.38 6.92
N SER A 79 -6.49 -6.35 7.12
CA SER A 79 -5.82 -6.96 8.27
C SER A 79 -5.62 -5.95 9.40
N GLY A 80 -6.11 -6.26 10.61
CA GLY A 80 -5.95 -5.39 11.79
C GLY A 80 -4.54 -5.39 12.38
N SER A 81 -3.76 -6.45 12.15
CA SER A 81 -2.48 -6.66 12.82
C SER A 81 -1.27 -6.67 11.88
N SER A 82 -0.26 -5.87 12.23
CA SER A 82 1.02 -5.84 11.49
C SER A 82 1.77 -7.18 11.61
N THR A 83 1.69 -7.86 12.76
CA THR A 83 2.39 -9.13 12.98
C THR A 83 1.78 -10.25 12.15
N GLU A 84 0.44 -10.34 12.10
CA GLU A 84 -0.27 -11.31 11.25
C GLU A 84 0.06 -11.09 9.77
N THR A 85 0.09 -9.82 9.34
CA THR A 85 0.45 -9.46 7.96
C THR A 85 1.89 -9.88 7.64
N MET A 86 2.83 -9.66 8.57
CA MET A 86 4.22 -10.06 8.43
C MET A 86 4.42 -11.59 8.43
N THR A 87 3.67 -12.32 9.26
CA THR A 87 3.64 -13.78 9.25
C THR A 87 3.13 -14.28 7.90
N ALA A 88 2.01 -13.73 7.41
CA ALA A 88 1.44 -14.10 6.12
C ALA A 88 2.41 -13.88 4.95
N MET A 89 3.21 -12.81 4.96
CA MET A 89 4.24 -12.56 3.95
C MET A 89 5.28 -13.69 3.84
N GLY A 90 5.58 -14.35 4.96
CA GLY A 90 6.46 -15.51 5.01
C GLY A 90 5.89 -16.74 4.29
N HIS A 91 4.57 -16.89 4.26
CA HIS A 91 3.87 -18.00 3.60
C HIS A 91 3.46 -17.63 2.18
N ARG A 92 4.15 -18.19 1.17
CA ARG A 92 3.99 -17.81 -0.25
C ARG A 92 2.56 -17.94 -0.77
N GLU A 93 1.91 -19.06 -0.47
CA GLU A 93 0.55 -19.36 -0.94
C GLU A 93 -0.48 -18.45 -0.27
N LEU A 94 -0.43 -18.34 1.06
CA LEU A 94 -1.32 -17.46 1.84
C LEU A 94 -1.21 -16.01 1.37
N TRP A 95 0.01 -15.50 1.20
CA TRP A 95 0.25 -14.13 0.73
C TRP A 95 -0.31 -13.89 -0.67
N ARG A 96 -0.15 -14.85 -1.57
CA ARG A 96 -0.67 -14.73 -2.95
C ARG A 96 -2.20 -14.66 -2.95
N ASN A 97 -2.85 -15.47 -2.13
CA ASN A 97 -4.30 -15.48 -2.01
C ASN A 97 -4.83 -14.15 -1.44
N MET A 98 -4.21 -13.63 -0.39
CA MET A 98 -4.58 -12.33 0.20
C MET A 98 -4.43 -11.17 -0.80
N ILE A 99 -3.33 -11.13 -1.57
CA ILE A 99 -3.14 -10.11 -2.61
C ILE A 99 -4.20 -10.24 -3.71
N ALA A 100 -4.51 -11.47 -4.13
CA ALA A 100 -5.50 -11.71 -5.18
C ALA A 100 -6.89 -11.25 -4.75
N ASP A 101 -7.26 -11.53 -3.50
CA ASP A 101 -8.51 -11.10 -2.89
C ASP A 101 -8.60 -9.57 -2.78
N ALA A 102 -7.58 -8.93 -2.18
CA ALA A 102 -7.50 -7.47 -2.07
C ALA A 102 -7.43 -6.75 -3.42
N SER A 103 -6.92 -7.40 -4.47
CA SER A 103 -6.94 -6.82 -5.83
C SER A 103 -8.36 -6.80 -6.43
N LYS A 104 -9.18 -7.80 -6.09
CA LYS A 104 -10.58 -7.91 -6.53
C LYS A 104 -11.49 -7.00 -5.72
N HIS A 105 -11.36 -6.99 -4.40
CA HIS A 105 -12.32 -6.37 -3.48
C HIS A 105 -11.78 -5.14 -2.73
N GLY A 106 -10.46 -4.96 -2.68
CA GLY A 106 -9.84 -3.86 -1.95
C GLY A 106 -10.19 -2.51 -2.55
N THR A 107 -10.61 -1.60 -1.68
CA THR A 107 -10.80 -0.19 -2.01
C THR A 107 -9.43 0.45 -2.21
N GLY A 108 -9.25 1.03 -3.39
CA GLY A 108 -8.09 1.80 -3.78
C GLY A 108 -8.44 3.27 -3.89
#